data_AF-A0A3D4B530-F1
#
_entry.id   AF-A0A3D4B530-F1
#
_cell.length_a   1.000
_cell.length_b   1.000
_cell.length_c   1.000
_cell.angle_alpha   90.00
_cell.angle_beta   90.00
_cell.angle_gamma   90.00
#
_symmetry.space_group_name_H-M   'P 1'
#
loop_
_entity.id
_entity.type
_entity.pdbx_description
1 polymer ?
#
loop_
_entity_poly.entity_id
_entity_poly.type
_entity_poly.pdbx_seq_one_letter_code
_entity_poly.pdbx_strand_id
1 'polypeptide(L)'
;TAGTKVNMIIEVDVGMQRCGVPPGEAALNLARVIDDHPGVTFRGIMGYEGHIIGEPDNDIRYAECRKSMTMLADTADYIRKNGLPVEIVSGGGTGT
;
A
#
# COMPACT_ATOMS: atom_id res chain seq x y z
N THR A 1 -22.57 19.18 -1.19
CA THR A 1 -21.12 19.15 -1.47
C THR A 1 -20.87 19.85 -2.80
N ALA A 2 -19.78 20.59 -2.98
CA ALA A 2 -19.51 21.38 -4.20
C ALA A 2 -19.09 20.52 -5.43
N GLY A 3 -19.53 19.27 -5.54
CA GLY A 3 -19.18 18.36 -6.64
C GLY A 3 -17.74 17.82 -6.62
N THR A 4 -16.94 18.10 -5.59
CA THR A 4 -15.54 17.64 -5.49
C THR A 4 -15.43 16.16 -5.11
N LYS A 5 -14.53 15.43 -5.77
CA LYS A 5 -14.10 14.07 -5.37
C LYS A 5 -12.75 14.12 -4.66
N VAL A 6 -12.62 13.41 -3.54
CA VAL A 6 -11.37 13.28 -2.80
C VAL A 6 -10.59 12.06 -3.28
N ASN A 7 -9.32 12.26 -3.65
CA ASN A 7 -8.43 11.16 -4.01
C ASN A 7 -8.01 10.38 -2.76
N MET A 8 -8.09 9.06 -2.79
CA MET A 8 -7.70 8.19 -1.69
C MET A 8 -6.68 7.15 -2.12
N ILE A 9 -5.76 6.83 -1.22
CA ILE A 9 -4.89 5.66 -1.29
C ILE A 9 -5.10 4.79 -0.04
N ILE A 10 -4.87 3.49 -0.15
CA ILE A 10 -5.01 2.54 0.96
C ILE A 10 -3.64 2.27 1.57
N GLU A 11 -3.51 2.38 2.89
CA GLU A 11 -2.34 1.85 3.60
C GLU A 11 -2.46 0.33 3.73
N VAL A 12 -1.42 -0.38 3.30
CA VAL A 12 -1.25 -1.83 3.40
C VAL A 12 -0.20 -2.09 4.47
N ASP A 13 -0.51 -2.97 5.42
CA ASP A 13 0.45 -3.41 6.42
C ASP A 13 1.48 -4.34 5.76
N VAL A 14 2.67 -3.80 5.54
CA VAL A 14 3.83 -4.50 4.96
C VAL A 14 4.73 -5.10 6.04
N GLY A 15 4.23 -5.27 7.27
CA GLY A 15 4.93 -5.94 8.37
C GLY A 15 5.20 -5.04 9.58
N MET A 16 4.92 -3.74 9.50
CA MET A 16 5.14 -2.82 10.63
C MET A 16 4.07 -3.00 11.73
N GLN A 17 2.89 -3.53 11.39
CA GLN A 17 1.81 -3.78 12.35
C GLN A 17 1.39 -2.51 13.12
N ARG A 18 1.44 -1.36 12.43
CA ARG A 18 1.04 -0.05 12.97
C ARG A 18 -0.35 0.33 12.50
N CYS A 19 -0.51 0.44 11.18
CA CYS A 19 -1.73 0.79 10.48
C CYS A 19 -1.81 -0.03 9.19
N GLY A 20 -2.93 0.12 8.49
CA GLY A 20 -3.16 -0.49 7.20
C GLY A 20 -3.89 -1.83 7.26
N VAL A 21 -4.45 -2.21 6.11
CA VAL A 21 -5.11 -3.51 5.94
C VAL A 21 -4.08 -4.57 5.54
N PRO A 22 -4.36 -5.87 5.79
CA PRO A 22 -3.49 -6.93 5.29
C PRO A 22 -3.32 -6.89 3.76
N PRO A 23 -2.18 -7.37 3.24
CA PRO A 23 -1.92 -7.44 1.80
C PRO A 23 -2.91 -8.36 1.06
N GLY A 24 -3.02 -8.18 -0.26
CA GLY A 24 -3.85 -9.00 -1.13
C GLY A 24 -5.36 -8.71 -1.02
N GLU A 25 -6.14 -9.71 -0.62
CA GLU A 25 -7.62 -9.68 -0.72
C GLU A 25 -8.26 -8.60 0.15
N ALA A 26 -7.75 -8.35 1.35
CA ALA A 26 -8.28 -7.31 2.23
C ALA A 26 -8.12 -5.90 1.61
N ALA A 27 -6.96 -5.63 0.99
CA ALA A 27 -6.72 -4.39 0.25
C ALA A 27 -7.64 -4.25 -0.98
N LEU A 28 -7.85 -5.34 -1.74
CA LEU A 28 -8.80 -5.34 -2.86
C LEU A 28 -10.24 -5.05 -2.41
N ASN A 29 -10.67 -5.65 -1.31
CA ASN A 29 -12.03 -5.43 -0.79
C ASN A 29 -12.23 -3.97 -0.39
N LEU A 30 -11.27 -3.35 0.28
CA LEU A 30 -11.34 -1.93 0.60
C LEU A 30 -11.27 -1.05 -0.66
N ALA A 31 -10.45 -1.41 -1.66
CA ALA A 31 -10.37 -0.69 -2.92
C ALA A 31 -11.73 -0.67 -3.65
N ARG A 32 -12.44 -1.80 -3.66
CA ARG A 32 -13.81 -1.90 -4.21
C ARG A 32 -14.81 -1.02 -3.47
N VAL A 33 -14.72 -0.95 -2.14
CA VAL A 33 -15.56 -0.06 -1.34
C VAL A 33 -15.32 1.41 -1.68
N ILE A 34 -14.05 1.82 -1.89
CA ILE A 34 -13.72 3.18 -2.30
C ILE A 34 -14.23 3.47 -3.72
N ASP A 35 -14.05 2.54 -4.66
CA ASP A 35 -14.45 2.70 -6.06
C ASP A 35 -15.97 2.86 -6.24
N ASP A 36 -16.76 2.15 -5.42
CA ASP A 36 -18.22 2.23 -5.43
C ASP A 36 -18.78 3.48 -4.71
N HIS A 37 -17.96 4.19 -3.93
CA HIS A 37 -18.45 5.28 -3.09
C HIS A 37 -18.47 6.65 -3.80
N PRO A 38 -19.63 7.32 -3.89
CA PRO A 38 -19.70 8.64 -4.50
C PRO A 38 -18.94 9.67 -3.65
N GLY A 39 -18.10 10.48 -4.30
CA GLY A 39 -17.36 11.57 -3.65
C GLY A 39 -15.90 11.25 -3.31
N VAL A 40 -15.45 10.03 -3.58
CA VAL A 40 -14.04 9.65 -3.51
C VAL A 40 -13.59 8.99 -4.81
N THR A 41 -12.27 8.91 -5.00
CA THR A 41 -11.65 8.20 -6.12
C THR A 41 -10.48 7.38 -5.59
N PHE A 42 -10.49 6.07 -5.82
CA PHE A 42 -9.34 5.21 -5.53
C PHE A 42 -8.18 5.54 -6.47
N ARG A 43 -7.00 5.81 -5.92
CA ARG A 43 -5.79 6.15 -6.70
C ARG A 43 -4.65 5.16 -6.52
N GLY A 44 -4.71 4.29 -5.53
CA GLY A 44 -3.73 3.25 -5.33
C GLY A 44 -3.45 2.94 -3.87
N ILE A 45 -2.22 2.52 -3.58
CA ILE A 45 -1.85 1.99 -2.27
C ILE A 45 -0.54 2.59 -1.75
N MET A 46 -0.35 2.49 -0.44
CA MET A 46 0.92 2.78 0.21
C MET A 46 1.28 1.69 1.22
N GLY A 47 2.57 1.55 1.51
CA GLY A 47 3.10 0.74 2.60
C GLY A 47 4.24 1.47 3.28
N TYR A 48 4.48 1.20 4.56
CA TYR A 48 5.59 1.79 5.29
C TYR A 48 6.30 0.76 6.16
N GLU A 49 7.58 0.58 5.88
CA GLU A 49 8.47 -0.41 6.48
C GLU A 49 9.45 0.20 7.49
N GLY A 50 9.02 1.24 8.21
CA GLY A 50 9.87 1.98 9.16
C GLY A 50 10.46 1.15 10.30
N HIS A 51 9.93 -0.04 10.57
CA HIS A 51 10.49 -1.00 11.52
C HIS A 51 11.87 -1.53 11.12
N ILE A 52 12.27 -1.35 9.85
CA ILE A 52 13.52 -1.87 9.26
C ILE A 52 14.68 -0.88 9.41
N ILE A 53 14.39 0.42 9.59
CA ILE A 53 15.39 1.50 9.58
C ILE A 53 16.48 1.29 10.66
N GLY A 54 16.12 0.64 11.78
CA GLY A 54 17.03 0.39 12.89
C GLY A 54 18.01 -0.78 12.70
N GLU A 55 17.89 -1.57 11.64
CA GLU A 55 18.77 -2.72 11.39
C GLU A 55 20.19 -2.25 11.00
N PRO A 56 21.22 -2.57 11.81
CA PRO A 56 22.60 -2.15 11.54
C PRO A 56 23.26 -2.89 10.37
N ASP A 57 22.88 -4.14 10.11
CA ASP A 57 23.44 -4.93 9.01
C ASP A 57 22.76 -4.55 7.67
N ASN A 58 23.56 -4.14 6.69
CA ASN A 58 23.02 -3.68 5.41
C ASN A 58 22.34 -4.79 4.61
N ASP A 59 22.87 -6.02 4.64
CA ASP A 59 22.33 -7.12 3.86
C ASP A 59 21.00 -7.59 4.45
N ILE A 60 20.90 -7.64 5.79
CA ILE A 60 19.64 -7.93 6.48
C ILE A 60 18.63 -6.82 6.22
N ARG A 61 19.04 -5.56 6.35
CA ARG A 61 18.16 -4.40 6.11
C ARG A 61 17.61 -4.40 4.68
N TYR A 62 18.47 -4.66 3.70
CA TYR A 62 18.07 -4.76 2.30
C TYR A 62 17.09 -5.92 2.07
N ALA A 63 17.36 -7.08 2.64
CA ALA A 63 16.50 -8.26 2.51
C ALA A 63 15.10 -8.03 3.08
N GLU A 64 14.98 -7.47 4.28
CA GLU A 64 13.68 -7.19 4.89
C GLU A 64 12.95 -6.03 4.18
N CYS A 65 13.68 -5.00 3.71
CA CYS A 65 13.09 -3.92 2.91
C CYS A 65 12.47 -4.51 1.63
N ARG A 66 13.25 -5.35 0.92
CA ARG A 66 12.80 -6.02 -0.29
C ARG A 66 11.55 -6.85 -0.06
N LYS A 67 11.50 -7.62 1.03
CA LYS A 67 10.33 -8.42 1.43
C LYS A 67 9.09 -7.54 1.62
N SER A 68 9.23 -6.41 2.31
CA SER A 68 8.13 -5.44 2.53
C SER A 68 7.64 -4.82 1.21
N MET A 69 8.57 -4.40 0.35
CA MET A 69 8.24 -3.83 -0.97
C MET A 69 7.65 -4.85 -1.93
N THR A 70 8.07 -6.12 -1.87
CA THR A 70 7.44 -7.21 -2.62
C THR A 70 5.99 -7.41 -2.19
N MET A 71 5.68 -7.42 -0.88
CA MET A 71 4.29 -7.51 -0.42
C MET A 71 3.41 -6.35 -0.94
N LEU A 72 3.95 -5.13 -0.95
CA LEU A 72 3.26 -3.96 -1.49
C LEU A 72 3.03 -4.09 -3.01
N ALA A 73 4.08 -4.42 -3.76
CA ALA A 73 4.02 -4.57 -5.22
C ALA A 73 3.06 -5.70 -5.64
N ASP A 74 3.13 -6.85 -4.99
CA ASP A 74 2.24 -7.98 -5.25
C ASP A 74 0.78 -7.63 -4.94
N THR A 75 0.53 -6.83 -3.90
CA THR A 75 -0.82 -6.32 -3.59
C THR A 75 -1.32 -5.36 -4.67
N ALA A 76 -0.48 -4.44 -5.15
CA ALA A 76 -0.85 -3.55 -6.25
C ALA A 76 -1.21 -4.35 -7.51
N ASP A 77 -0.38 -5.34 -7.87
CA ASP A 77 -0.61 -6.19 -9.02
C ASP A 77 -1.85 -7.07 -8.86
N TYR A 78 -2.12 -7.57 -7.65
CA TYR A 78 -3.34 -8.29 -7.34
C TYR A 78 -4.58 -7.43 -7.56
N ILE A 79 -4.57 -6.18 -7.11
CA ILE A 79 -5.68 -5.23 -7.33
C ILE A 79 -5.88 -4.94 -8.82
N ARG A 80 -4.78 -4.67 -9.55
CA ARG A 80 -4.82 -4.45 -11.02
C ARG A 80 -5.40 -5.65 -11.77
N LYS A 81 -4.97 -6.86 -11.43
CA LYS A 81 -5.47 -8.12 -12.02
C LYS A 81 -6.98 -8.31 -11.78
N ASN A 82 -7.53 -7.69 -10.75
CA ASN A 82 -8.95 -7.73 -10.39
C ASN A 82 -9.76 -6.52 -10.89
N GLY A 83 -9.21 -5.75 -11.84
CA GLY A 83 -9.96 -4.77 -12.62
C GLY A 83 -9.96 -3.34 -12.07
N LEU A 84 -9.23 -3.06 -10.98
CA LEU A 84 -9.09 -1.71 -10.43
C LEU A 84 -7.72 -1.11 -10.77
N PRO A 85 -7.65 0.11 -11.34
CA PRO A 85 -6.37 0.74 -11.63
C PRO A 85 -5.66 1.15 -10.33
N VAL A 86 -4.36 0.85 -10.25
CA VAL A 86 -3.48 1.32 -9.16
C VAL A 86 -2.46 2.26 -9.78
N GLU A 87 -2.73 3.56 -9.70
CA GLU A 87 -1.88 4.61 -10.30
C GLU A 87 -0.72 5.01 -9.38
N ILE A 88 -0.92 4.90 -8.06
CA ILE A 88 0.04 5.24 -7.03
C ILE A 88 0.42 3.99 -6.26
N VAL A 89 1.72 3.72 -6.17
CA VAL A 89 2.30 2.78 -5.20
C VAL A 89 3.37 3.55 -4.45
N SER A 90 3.11 3.87 -3.18
CA SER A 90 3.96 4.74 -2.36
C SER A 90 4.56 3.97 -1.19
N GLY A 91 5.85 4.15 -0.93
CA GLY A 91 6.52 3.56 0.22
C GLY A 91 7.91 4.18 0.40
N GLY A 92 8.73 3.56 1.24
CA GLY A 92 10.09 4.03 1.46
C GLY A 92 10.24 5.04 2.60
N GLY A 93 11.46 5.13 3.12
CA GLY A 93 11.94 6.15 4.04
C GLY A 93 13.45 6.33 3.85
N THR A 94 14.08 7.29 4.53
CA THR A 94 15.52 7.59 4.33
C THR A 94 16.45 6.37 4.48
N GLY A 95 16.05 5.36 5.25
CA GLY A 95 16.85 4.16 5.52
C GLY A 95 16.50 2.93 4.67
N THR A 96 15.57 3.02 3.72
CA THR A 96 15.00 1.87 3.00
C THR A 96 14.75 2.12 1.52
#